data_AF-A0A839YZA8-F1
#
_entry.id   AF-A0A839YZA8-F1
#
_cell.length_a   1.000
_cell.length_b   1.000
_cell.length_c   1.000
_cell.angle_alpha   90.00
_cell.angle_beta   90.00
_cell.angle_gamma   90.00
#
_symmetry.space_group_name_H-M   'P 1'
#
loop_
_entity.id
_entity.type
_entity.pdbx_description
1 polymer ?
#
loop_
_entity_poly.entity_id
_entity_poly.type
_entity_poly.pdbx_seq_one_letter_code
_entity_poly.pdbx_strand_id
1 'polypeptide(L)'
;MMNKFLILGGAALAFATTPALAGPPSHAKAGKANHAQMHKGHKMKGHAMKACPPGLAKKHNGCMPPGQAKKMYEQGYRFDRTFSGYTAYDRIPRDLRRHYDLDPRDRYIYDNNYIYRVDPTTRIVREVLNAIL
;
A
#
# COMPACT_ATOMS: atom_id res chain seq x y z
N MET A 1 57.50 -16.89 20.20
CA MET A 1 57.82 -17.52 18.90
C MET A 1 57.41 -16.56 17.82
N MET A 2 58.41 -15.97 17.16
CA MET A 2 58.27 -15.02 16.07
C MET A 2 58.28 -15.80 14.77
N ASN A 3 57.39 -15.47 13.83
CA ASN A 3 57.71 -15.71 12.43
C ASN A 3 57.31 -14.49 11.59
N LYS A 4 58.32 -13.67 11.31
CA LYS A 4 58.34 -12.68 10.24
C LYS A 4 58.78 -13.41 8.98
N PHE A 5 58.02 -13.31 7.89
CA PHE A 5 58.62 -13.27 6.56
C PHE A 5 57.87 -12.26 5.67
N LEU A 6 58.63 -11.23 5.32
CA LEU A 6 58.40 -10.21 4.31
C LEU A 6 58.74 -10.78 2.92
N ILE A 7 57.88 -10.56 1.93
CA ILE A 7 58.19 -10.43 0.49
C ILE A 7 57.08 -9.48 -0.05
N LEU A 8 57.26 -8.20 -0.40
CA LEU A 8 58.19 -7.45 -1.27
C LEU A 8 58.03 -7.73 -2.78
N GLY A 9 57.43 -6.76 -3.48
CA GLY A 9 57.40 -6.61 -4.95
C GLY A 9 56.05 -7.01 -5.56
N GLY A 10 55.26 -6.16 -6.23
CA GLY A 10 55.55 -4.90 -6.89
C GLY A 10 55.23 -5.03 -8.38
N ALA A 11 54.10 -4.52 -8.82
CA ALA A 11 53.85 -3.98 -10.17
C ALA A 11 52.46 -3.34 -10.20
N ALA A 12 52.41 -2.02 -10.17
CA ALA A 12 51.22 -1.26 -10.45
C ALA A 12 50.87 -1.39 -11.95
N LEU A 13 49.72 -1.98 -12.25
CA LEU A 13 49.04 -1.77 -13.53
C LEU A 13 47.86 -0.86 -13.26
N ALA A 14 48.09 0.42 -13.53
CA ALA A 14 47.04 1.42 -13.64
C ALA A 14 46.16 1.05 -14.85
N PHE A 15 45.03 0.39 -14.59
CA PHE A 15 43.97 0.34 -15.57
C PHE A 15 43.24 1.68 -15.57
N ALA A 16 43.37 2.35 -16.71
CA ALA A 16 42.80 3.65 -16.98
C ALA A 16 41.31 3.72 -16.64
N THR A 17 40.94 4.79 -15.96
CA THR A 17 39.57 5.26 -15.83
C THR A 17 39.01 5.60 -17.20
N THR A 18 38.03 4.84 -17.68
CA THR A 18 37.05 5.33 -18.66
C THR A 18 35.66 5.26 -18.03
N PRO A 19 34.94 6.39 -17.90
CA PRO A 19 33.52 6.34 -17.61
C PRO A 19 32.83 5.80 -18.87
N ALA A 20 32.44 4.54 -18.86
CA ALA A 20 31.44 4.07 -19.80
C ALA A 20 30.10 4.68 -19.37
N LEU A 21 29.74 5.81 -19.98
CA LEU A 21 28.36 6.28 -20.07
C LEU A 21 27.55 5.17 -20.77
N ALA A 22 27.06 4.21 -20.00
CA ALA A 22 25.98 3.35 -20.43
C ALA A 22 24.70 4.20 -20.40
N GLY A 23 24.40 4.83 -21.54
CA GLY A 23 23.09 5.43 -21.77
C GLY A 23 22.02 4.35 -21.59
N PRO A 24 20.94 4.60 -20.84
CA PRO A 24 19.83 3.66 -20.77
C PRO A 24 19.21 3.48 -22.16
N PRO A 25 18.78 2.25 -22.54
CA PRO A 25 18.16 1.99 -23.83
C PRO A 25 16.89 2.82 -24.00
N SER A 26 16.86 3.51 -25.14
CA SER A 26 15.77 4.30 -25.68
C SER A 26 14.54 3.44 -25.96
N HIS A 27 13.73 3.13 -24.95
CA HIS A 27 12.31 2.85 -25.16
C HIS A 27 11.53 4.17 -25.27
N ALA A 28 11.88 4.92 -26.31
CA ALA A 28 11.12 6.08 -26.75
C ALA A 28 9.80 5.58 -27.35
N LYS A 29 8.74 5.49 -26.54
CA LYS A 29 7.39 5.62 -27.07
C LYS A 29 7.13 7.10 -27.31
N ALA A 30 7.45 7.53 -28.53
CA ALA A 30 6.93 8.76 -29.10
C ALA A 30 5.41 8.62 -29.27
N GLY A 31 4.66 9.08 -28.27
CA GLY A 31 3.22 9.28 -28.32
C GLY A 31 2.92 10.77 -28.31
N LYS A 32 2.21 11.23 -29.34
CA LYS A 32 2.00 12.63 -29.71
C LYS A 32 1.23 13.45 -28.65
N ALA A 33 1.76 14.64 -28.39
CA ALA A 33 1.10 15.95 -28.39
C ALA A 33 -0.29 16.17 -27.72
N ASN A 34 -0.27 17.15 -26.80
CA ASN A 34 -1.27 18.21 -26.59
C ASN A 34 -2.64 17.84 -25.99
N HIS A 35 -2.80 18.11 -24.69
CA HIS A 35 -4.03 18.74 -24.21
C HIS A 35 -3.73 19.73 -23.08
N ALA A 36 -3.27 20.92 -23.46
CA ALA A 36 -3.56 22.10 -22.69
C ALA A 36 -5.07 22.36 -22.85
N GLN A 37 -5.88 21.94 -21.88
CA GLN A 37 -7.25 22.42 -21.77
C GLN A 37 -7.48 22.97 -20.37
N MET A 38 -7.04 24.21 -20.25
CA MET A 38 -7.55 25.19 -19.32
C MET A 38 -9.05 25.35 -19.57
N HIS A 39 -9.87 24.61 -18.82
CA HIS A 39 -11.30 24.86 -18.79
C HIS A 39 -11.56 26.16 -18.03
N LYS A 40 -11.92 27.20 -18.80
CA LYS A 40 -12.54 28.43 -18.32
C LYS A 40 -13.73 28.09 -17.42
N GLY A 41 -13.89 28.91 -16.38
CA GLY A 41 -14.60 28.55 -15.16
C GLY A 41 -16.05 28.10 -15.32
N HIS A 42 -16.47 27.28 -14.36
CA HIS A 42 -17.83 27.35 -13.85
C HIS A 42 -17.79 27.43 -12.33
N LYS A 43 -18.60 28.37 -11.85
CA LYS A 43 -18.72 28.80 -10.47
C LYS A 43 -19.09 27.64 -9.55
N MET A 44 -18.47 27.60 -8.37
CA MET A 44 -18.91 26.80 -7.22
C MET A 44 -20.43 26.95 -7.04
N LYS A 45 -21.17 25.83 -7.17
CA LYS A 45 -22.56 25.65 -6.70
C LYS A 45 -22.97 24.17 -6.87
N GLY A 46 -23.22 23.49 -5.76
CA GLY A 46 -24.12 22.33 -5.71
C GLY A 46 -23.48 20.94 -5.86
N HIS A 47 -23.60 20.16 -4.79
CA HIS A 47 -23.60 18.69 -4.70
C HIS A 47 -23.55 17.90 -6.02
N ALA A 48 -22.38 17.35 -6.38
CA ALA A 48 -22.20 16.51 -7.56
C ALA A 48 -21.57 15.15 -7.19
N MET A 49 -22.39 14.26 -6.63
CA MET A 49 -22.12 12.82 -6.63
C MET A 49 -22.17 12.33 -8.08
N LYS A 50 -21.08 12.41 -8.87
CA LYS A 50 -21.04 11.85 -10.25
C LYS A 50 -19.70 11.76 -10.98
N ALA A 51 -18.55 11.83 -10.32
CA ALA A 51 -17.25 11.65 -10.98
C ALA A 51 -16.59 10.29 -10.66
N CYS A 52 -17.36 9.19 -10.64
CA CYS A 52 -16.72 7.87 -10.68
C CYS A 52 -16.11 7.66 -12.07
N PRO A 53 -14.83 7.24 -12.20
CA PRO A 53 -14.23 6.91 -13.48
C PRO A 53 -15.08 5.92 -14.29
N PRO A 54 -15.15 6.05 -15.63
CA PRO A 54 -15.88 5.11 -16.47
C PRO A 54 -15.33 3.70 -16.25
N GLY A 55 -16.16 2.81 -15.71
CA GLY A 55 -15.78 1.46 -15.28
C GLY A 55 -16.12 1.18 -13.81
N LEU A 56 -16.06 2.21 -12.95
CA LEU A 56 -16.29 2.08 -11.52
C LEU A 56 -17.72 2.39 -11.10
N ALA A 57 -18.40 3.29 -11.82
CA ALA A 57 -19.81 3.63 -11.61
C ALA A 57 -20.74 2.39 -11.69
N LYS A 58 -20.42 1.42 -12.57
CA LYS A 58 -21.20 0.19 -12.78
C LYS A 58 -21.12 -0.80 -11.62
N LYS A 59 -20.22 -0.59 -10.66
CA LYS A 59 -20.02 -1.48 -9.51
C LYS A 59 -20.81 -1.04 -8.29
N HIS A 60 -21.47 0.13 -8.35
CA HIS A 60 -22.34 0.65 -7.28
C HIS A 60 -21.68 0.66 -5.89
N ASN A 61 -20.34 0.77 -5.84
CA ASN A 61 -19.51 0.65 -4.65
C ASN A 61 -18.84 1.99 -4.26
N GLY A 62 -19.46 3.12 -4.64
CA GLY A 62 -18.98 4.45 -4.24
C GLY A 62 -17.70 4.93 -4.93
N CYS A 63 -17.43 4.49 -6.17
CA CYS A 63 -16.20 4.83 -6.91
C CYS A 63 -14.91 4.22 -6.31
N MET A 64 -14.97 3.07 -5.63
CA MET A 64 -13.80 2.38 -5.07
C MET A 64 -13.28 1.29 -6.03
N PRO A 65 -11.98 1.27 -6.42
CA PRO A 65 -11.40 0.25 -7.31
C PRO A 65 -11.75 -1.17 -6.85
N PRO A 66 -12.12 -2.12 -7.72
CA PRO A 66 -12.70 -3.40 -7.30
C PRO A 66 -11.76 -4.28 -6.44
N GLY A 67 -10.44 -4.12 -6.58
CA GLY A 67 -9.46 -4.76 -5.70
C GLY A 67 -9.44 -4.19 -4.29
N GLN A 68 -9.71 -2.87 -4.16
CA GLN A 68 -9.91 -2.19 -2.88
C GLN A 68 -11.32 -2.40 -2.32
N ALA A 69 -12.33 -2.52 -3.18
CA ALA A 69 -13.72 -2.67 -2.76
C ALA A 69 -13.99 -3.96 -1.97
N LYS A 70 -13.11 -4.98 -2.07
CA LYS A 70 -13.19 -6.17 -1.23
C LYS A 70 -12.67 -5.91 0.20
N LYS A 71 -11.70 -5.00 0.37
CA LYS A 71 -11.10 -4.64 1.65
C LYS A 71 -11.49 -3.20 2.00
N MET A 72 -12.43 -3.07 2.93
CA MET A 72 -12.95 -1.76 3.34
C MET A 72 -11.86 -0.83 3.91
N TYR A 73 -10.80 -1.39 4.49
CA TYR A 73 -9.64 -0.64 5.00
C TYR A 73 -8.30 -1.25 4.57
N GLU A 74 -7.34 -0.39 4.28
CA GLU A 74 -5.96 -0.77 4.01
C GLU A 74 -5.12 -0.87 5.29
N GLN A 75 -4.02 -1.62 5.23
CA GLN A 75 -3.01 -1.57 6.29
C GLN A 75 -2.41 -0.16 6.38
N GLY A 76 -2.27 0.36 7.60
CA GLY A 76 -1.85 1.74 7.85
C GLY A 76 -3.00 2.75 7.95
N TYR A 77 -4.22 2.37 7.56
CA TYR A 77 -5.39 3.22 7.75
C TYR A 77 -5.60 3.52 9.24
N ARG A 78 -5.86 4.78 9.58
CA ARG A 78 -6.04 5.23 10.97
C ARG A 78 -7.48 5.63 11.23
N PHE A 79 -8.11 5.00 12.21
CA PHE A 79 -9.41 5.42 12.71
C PHE A 79 -9.29 6.62 13.65
N ASP A 80 -10.25 7.53 13.53
CA ASP A 80 -10.40 8.63 14.46
C ASP A 80 -10.82 8.11 15.86
N ARG A 81 -10.78 8.98 16.85
CA ARG A 81 -11.04 8.60 18.25
C ARG A 81 -12.52 8.32 18.55
N THR A 82 -13.42 8.79 17.69
CA THR A 82 -14.87 8.66 17.81
C THR A 82 -15.42 7.43 17.09
N PHE A 83 -14.63 6.79 16.22
CA PHE A 83 -15.01 5.55 15.56
C PHE A 83 -15.41 4.46 16.57
N SER A 84 -16.63 3.94 16.42
CA SER A 84 -17.24 2.95 17.32
C SER A 84 -17.56 1.61 16.65
N GLY A 85 -17.28 1.48 15.34
CA GLY A 85 -17.58 0.28 14.54
C GLY A 85 -16.67 -0.92 14.79
N TYR A 86 -16.06 -1.03 15.97
CA TYR A 86 -15.24 -2.17 16.33
C TYR A 86 -16.10 -3.41 16.61
N THR A 87 -15.63 -4.56 16.15
CA THR A 87 -16.21 -5.86 16.48
C THR A 87 -15.64 -6.33 17.82
N ALA A 88 -16.51 -6.62 18.79
CA ALA A 88 -16.09 -7.25 20.03
C ALA A 88 -15.41 -8.60 19.77
N TYR A 89 -14.32 -8.88 20.48
CA TYR A 89 -13.49 -10.08 20.27
C TYR A 89 -14.30 -11.37 20.27
N ASP A 90 -15.25 -11.52 21.19
CA ASP A 90 -16.08 -12.72 21.32
C ASP A 90 -17.10 -12.91 20.19
N ARG A 91 -17.38 -11.85 19.41
CA ARG A 91 -18.23 -11.95 18.21
C ARG A 91 -17.48 -12.48 16.99
N ILE A 92 -16.16 -12.59 17.05
CA ILE A 92 -15.37 -13.22 16.00
C ILE A 92 -15.45 -14.74 16.17
N PRO A 93 -15.81 -15.51 15.13
CA PRO A 93 -15.88 -16.96 15.18
C PRO A 93 -14.63 -17.60 15.80
N ARG A 94 -14.83 -18.61 16.66
CA ARG A 94 -13.74 -19.24 17.42
C ARG A 94 -12.67 -19.85 16.52
N ASP A 95 -13.05 -20.41 15.37
CA ASP A 95 -12.11 -20.99 14.42
C ASP A 95 -11.16 -19.94 13.84
N LEU A 96 -11.69 -18.78 13.45
CA LEU A 96 -10.88 -17.65 12.96
C LEU A 96 -9.96 -17.10 14.06
N ARG A 97 -10.46 -17.00 15.29
CA ARG A 97 -9.64 -16.56 16.43
C ARG A 97 -8.43 -17.46 16.65
N ARG A 98 -8.63 -18.78 16.59
CA ARG A 98 -7.55 -19.76 16.76
C ARG A 98 -6.62 -19.83 15.56
N HIS A 99 -7.20 -19.79 14.36
CA HIS A 99 -6.44 -19.93 13.12
C HIS A 99 -5.47 -18.75 12.92
N TYR A 100 -5.89 -17.54 13.25
CA TYR A 100 -5.07 -16.33 13.11
C TYR A 100 -4.42 -15.84 14.42
N ASP A 101 -4.53 -16.62 15.50
CA ASP A 101 -4.03 -16.27 16.84
C ASP A 101 -4.38 -14.81 17.24
N LEU A 102 -5.69 -14.54 17.27
CA LEU A 102 -6.18 -13.20 17.57
C LEU A 102 -6.05 -12.92 19.06
N ASP A 103 -5.38 -11.82 19.41
CA ASP A 103 -5.19 -11.36 20.78
C ASP A 103 -6.42 -10.53 21.24
N PRO A 104 -7.06 -10.84 22.39
CA PRO A 104 -8.14 -10.04 22.94
C PRO A 104 -7.74 -8.60 23.35
N ARG A 105 -6.44 -8.27 23.41
CA ARG A 105 -5.93 -6.92 23.67
C ARG A 105 -6.00 -5.99 22.44
N ASP A 106 -6.05 -6.56 21.24
CA ASP A 106 -6.20 -5.79 20.00
C ASP A 106 -7.66 -5.38 19.79
N ARG A 107 -7.88 -4.41 18.90
CA ARG A 107 -9.22 -4.09 18.39
C ARG A 107 -9.41 -4.73 17.03
N TYR A 108 -10.65 -5.06 16.69
CA TYR A 108 -10.95 -5.72 15.43
C TYR A 108 -12.11 -5.04 14.73
N ILE A 109 -12.12 -5.15 13.40
CA ILE A 109 -13.31 -5.00 12.58
C ILE A 109 -13.43 -6.30 11.79
N TYR A 110 -14.59 -6.93 11.85
CA TYR A 110 -14.89 -8.13 11.09
C TYR A 110 -16.04 -7.84 10.13
N ASP A 111 -15.71 -7.81 8.84
CA ASP A 111 -16.65 -7.45 7.77
C ASP A 111 -16.22 -8.05 6.43
N ASN A 112 -17.18 -8.43 5.59
CA ASN A 112 -16.94 -8.96 4.23
C ASN A 112 -15.86 -10.08 4.16
N ASN A 113 -15.84 -10.99 5.15
CA ASN A 113 -14.82 -12.03 5.29
C ASN A 113 -13.40 -11.49 5.42
N TYR A 114 -13.22 -10.31 6.00
CA TYR A 114 -11.92 -9.78 6.40
C TYR A 114 -11.93 -9.43 7.88
N ILE A 115 -10.80 -9.68 8.52
CA ILE A 115 -10.51 -9.23 9.88
C ILE A 115 -9.43 -8.15 9.77
N TYR A 116 -9.77 -6.93 10.18
CA TYR A 116 -8.84 -5.83 10.30
C TYR A 116 -8.34 -5.78 11.74
N ARG A 117 -7.08 -6.12 11.98
CA ARG A 117 -6.43 -6.02 13.29
C ARG A 117 -6.01 -4.57 13.49
N VAL A 118 -6.58 -3.92 14.49
CA VAL A 118 -6.38 -2.50 14.78
C VAL A 118 -5.66 -2.36 16.11
N ASP A 119 -4.58 -1.58 16.11
CA ASP A 119 -3.85 -1.25 17.34
C ASP A 119 -4.77 -0.45 18.30
N PRO A 120 -4.92 -0.87 19.56
CA PRO A 120 -5.86 -0.24 20.49
C PRO A 120 -5.45 1.19 20.89
N THR A 121 -4.15 1.53 20.78
CA THR A 121 -3.57 2.82 21.18
C THR A 121 -3.57 3.81 20.01
N THR A 122 -2.99 3.41 18.89
CA THR A 122 -2.81 4.26 17.71
C THR A 122 -4.05 4.29 16.82
N ARG A 123 -4.92 3.27 16.91
CA ARG A 123 -6.08 3.03 16.05
C ARG A 123 -5.73 2.84 14.57
N ILE A 124 -4.52 2.33 14.32
CA ILE A 124 -4.04 2.01 12.97
C ILE A 124 -4.33 0.55 12.66
N VAL A 125 -4.82 0.27 11.46
CA VAL A 125 -4.92 -1.09 10.91
C VAL A 125 -3.51 -1.63 10.74
N ARG A 126 -3.12 -2.58 11.58
CA ARG A 126 -1.80 -3.24 11.53
C ARG A 126 -1.77 -4.38 10.54
N GLU A 127 -2.90 -5.03 10.31
CA GLU A 127 -2.99 -6.24 9.50
C GLU A 127 -4.40 -6.41 8.93
N VAL A 128 -4.48 -6.99 7.73
CA VAL A 128 -5.76 -7.34 7.08
C VAL A 128 -5.74 -8.82 6.73
N LEU A 129 -6.49 -9.60 7.47
CA LEU A 129 -6.58 -11.06 7.37
C LEU A 129 -7.80 -11.47 6.55
N ASN A 130 -7.63 -12.43 5.65
CA ASN A 130 -8.75 -12.99 4.88
C ASN A 130 -9.42 -14.08 5.71
N ALA A 131 -10.67 -13.90 6.11
CA ALA A 131 -11.41 -14.82 6.98
C ALA A 131 -12.12 -15.96 6.24
N ILE A 132 -11.67 -16.28 5.02
CA ILE A 132 -12.10 -17.48 4.31
C ILE A 132 -11.18 -18.61 4.75
N LEU A 133 -11.74 -19.56 5.50
CA LEU A 133 -11.09 -20.81 5.90
C LEU A 133 -11.18 -21.86 4.80
#